data_AF-A0A9P9DW12-F1
#
_entry.id   AF-A0A9P9DW12-F1
#
_cell.length_a   1.000
_cell.length_b   1.000
_cell.length_c   1.000
_cell.angle_alpha   90.00
_cell.angle_beta   90.00
_cell.angle_gamma   90.00
#
_symmetry.space_group_name_H-M   'P 1'
#
loop_
_entity.id
_entity.type
_entity.pdbx_description
1 polymer ?
#
loop_
_entity_poly.entity_id
_entity_poly.type
_entity_poly.pdbx_seq_one_letter_code
_entity_poly.pdbx_strand_id
1 'polypeptide(L)'
;MGVSWFEPWYHAHVGLIVAAVLALFGAWMASISRIKGRAEPGRASFIFAEVMMILYMVYLAMVVAGDMLFLKQSKLYNSEMEIDGDWWGEVKRSMEKGLIVQTIGLVCSIIANALLLFSLVELGNGLMFMLKQQRSKSQKIMRYFALSVAAVMFILQLAIIPLMHKFFPITWIPFGDDGELDDDVDADSLFNEMNKGLWTISQLNLTYDVLNLVTAIAVLVYASVVMHAYRNVKSTRGCAIAFLTMAILFFTRAMWLFVYRVTFHYHTSYYILPIEAELMLDVFLNYWLYTAILLTLFFLALKKQGGIWTTEQPWMRTKKSLPSVEENRSW
;
A
#
# COMPACT_ATOMS: atom_id res chain seq x y z
N MET A 1 25.28 -24.41 -0.40
CA MET A 1 23.87 -24.82 -0.20
C MET A 1 23.09 -24.21 -1.36
N GLY A 2 22.62 -25.02 -2.30
CA GLY A 2 22.08 -24.54 -3.58
C GLY A 2 20.77 -23.77 -3.43
N VAL A 3 20.53 -22.78 -4.29
CA VAL A 3 19.40 -21.83 -4.25
C VAL A 3 18.01 -22.50 -4.20
N SER A 4 17.94 -23.79 -4.50
CA SER A 4 16.73 -24.65 -4.48
C SER A 4 15.85 -24.61 -3.22
N TRP A 5 16.39 -24.32 -2.02
CA TRP A 5 15.59 -24.38 -0.79
C TRP A 5 14.61 -23.21 -0.63
N PHE A 6 14.83 -22.10 -1.34
CA PHE A 6 13.92 -20.95 -1.35
C PHE A 6 12.77 -21.08 -2.34
N GLU A 7 12.92 -21.92 -3.37
CA GLU A 7 11.95 -22.02 -4.47
C GLU A 7 10.51 -22.31 -3.99
N PRO A 8 10.27 -23.25 -3.03
CA PRO A 8 8.93 -23.50 -2.53
C PRO A 8 8.26 -22.27 -1.90
N TRP A 9 9.04 -21.42 -1.24
CA TRP A 9 8.55 -20.22 -0.57
C TRP A 9 8.17 -19.12 -1.56
N TYR A 10 8.94 -18.94 -2.63
CA TYR A 10 8.56 -18.05 -3.74
C TYR A 10 7.31 -18.56 -4.48
N HIS A 11 7.18 -19.87 -4.69
CA HIS A 11 5.95 -20.43 -5.25
C HIS A 11 4.73 -20.19 -4.36
N ALA A 12 4.87 -20.36 -3.05
CA ALA A 12 3.82 -20.04 -2.08
C ALA A 12 3.49 -18.54 -2.07
N HIS A 13 4.50 -17.68 -2.10
CA HIS A 13 4.36 -16.22 -2.15
C HIS A 13 3.55 -15.79 -3.38
N VAL A 14 3.95 -16.27 -4.57
CA VAL A 14 3.22 -16.04 -5.82
C VAL A 14 1.77 -16.53 -5.73
N GLY A 15 1.55 -17.76 -5.24
CA GLY A 15 0.20 -18.33 -5.13
C GLY A 15 -0.72 -17.48 -4.25
N LEU A 16 -0.22 -16.99 -3.12
CA LEU A 16 -0.97 -16.13 -2.20
C LEU A 16 -1.25 -14.74 -2.80
N ILE A 17 -0.32 -14.16 -3.56
CA ILE A 17 -0.53 -12.88 -4.24
C ILE A 17 -1.55 -13.03 -5.38
N VAL A 18 -1.46 -14.09 -6.17
CA VAL A 18 -2.44 -14.39 -7.23
C VAL A 18 -3.85 -14.52 -6.64
N ALA A 19 -3.99 -15.17 -5.49
CA ALA A 19 -5.27 -15.26 -4.79
C ALA A 19 -5.82 -13.87 -4.39
N ALA A 20 -4.96 -12.95 -3.92
CA ALA A 20 -5.36 -11.57 -3.64
C ALA A 20 -5.78 -10.81 -4.90
N VAL A 21 -5.06 -10.97 -6.02
CA VAL A 21 -5.42 -10.39 -7.33
C VAL A 21 -6.80 -10.89 -7.78
N LEU A 22 -7.07 -12.19 -7.68
CA LEU A 22 -8.37 -12.76 -8.06
C LEU A 22 -9.52 -12.22 -7.19
N ALA A 23 -9.30 -12.07 -5.89
CA ALA A 23 -10.29 -11.49 -4.98
C ALA A 23 -10.62 -10.04 -5.34
N LEU A 24 -9.59 -9.23 -5.62
CA LEU A 24 -9.76 -7.84 -6.05
C LEU A 24 -10.41 -7.72 -7.43
N PHE A 25 -10.05 -8.61 -8.35
CA PHE A 25 -10.66 -8.66 -9.68
C PHE A 25 -12.15 -8.96 -9.60
N GLY A 26 -12.55 -9.92 -8.77
CA GLY A 26 -13.96 -10.22 -8.50
C GLY A 26 -14.73 -9.02 -7.92
N ALA A 27 -14.12 -8.31 -6.97
CA ALA A 27 -14.69 -7.09 -6.41
C ALA A 27 -14.82 -5.96 -7.46
N TRP A 28 -13.78 -5.76 -8.27
CA TRP A 28 -13.77 -4.75 -9.34
C TRP A 28 -14.82 -5.03 -10.42
N MET A 29 -14.94 -6.28 -10.88
CA MET A 29 -15.99 -6.68 -11.84
C MET A 29 -17.40 -6.42 -11.28
N ALA A 30 -17.59 -6.68 -9.99
CA ALA A 30 -18.84 -6.37 -9.30
C ALA A 30 -19.08 -4.86 -9.11
N SER A 31 -18.03 -4.03 -9.04
CA SER A 31 -18.11 -2.56 -8.91
C SER A 31 -18.67 -1.90 -10.16
N ILE A 32 -18.16 -2.30 -11.34
CA ILE A 32 -18.58 -1.79 -12.66
C ILE A 32 -20.09 -1.94 -12.86
N SER A 33 -20.65 -3.05 -12.36
CA SER A 33 -22.07 -3.38 -12.52
C SER A 33 -23.00 -2.56 -11.62
N ARG A 34 -22.50 -1.92 -10.56
CA ARG A 34 -23.33 -1.39 -9.45
C ARG A 34 -23.14 0.08 -9.10
N ILE A 35 -22.06 0.73 -9.50
CA ILE A 35 -21.80 2.14 -9.15
C ILE A 35 -22.50 3.07 -10.16
N LYS A 36 -23.83 3.14 -10.08
CA LYS A 36 -24.65 4.16 -10.78
C LYS A 36 -25.31 5.09 -9.77
N GLY A 37 -24.63 6.20 -9.44
CA GLY A 37 -25.21 7.31 -8.68
C GLY A 37 -24.17 8.24 -8.07
N ARG A 38 -24.03 9.45 -8.61
CA ARG A 38 -22.99 10.47 -8.28
C ARG A 38 -23.43 11.56 -7.31
N ALA A 39 -24.64 11.50 -6.75
CA ALA A 39 -25.24 12.65 -6.06
C ALA A 39 -24.79 12.87 -4.59
N GLU A 40 -24.08 11.93 -3.97
CA GLU A 40 -23.76 11.97 -2.53
C GLU A 40 -22.27 12.29 -2.26
N PRO A 41 -21.95 13.27 -1.40
CA PRO A 41 -20.57 13.71 -1.17
C PRO A 41 -19.66 12.63 -0.57
N GLY A 42 -20.20 11.64 0.14
CA GLY A 42 -19.44 10.50 0.65
C GLY A 42 -18.96 9.54 -0.45
N ARG A 43 -19.61 9.56 -1.62
CA ARG A 43 -19.28 8.65 -2.74
C ARG A 43 -18.07 9.06 -3.56
N ALA A 44 -17.53 10.26 -3.33
CA ALA A 44 -16.29 10.68 -3.97
C ALA A 44 -15.13 9.73 -3.64
N SER A 45 -15.09 9.20 -2.41
CA SER A 45 -14.11 8.20 -1.95
C SER A 45 -14.14 6.90 -2.78
N PHE A 46 -15.30 6.52 -3.33
CA PHE A 46 -15.45 5.28 -4.08
C PHE A 46 -14.93 5.35 -5.51
N ILE A 47 -14.89 6.53 -6.12
CA ILE A 47 -14.23 6.71 -7.43
C ILE A 47 -12.74 6.40 -7.29
N PHE A 48 -12.13 6.86 -6.19
CA PHE A 48 -10.74 6.54 -5.89
C PHE A 48 -10.57 5.05 -5.57
N ALA A 49 -11.55 4.39 -4.94
CA ALA A 49 -11.49 2.96 -4.64
C ALA A 49 -11.33 2.09 -5.89
N GLU A 50 -12.06 2.40 -6.97
CA GLU A 50 -11.94 1.64 -8.22
C GLU A 50 -10.56 1.82 -8.86
N VAL A 51 -10.07 3.06 -8.91
CA VAL A 51 -8.74 3.37 -9.44
C VAL A 51 -7.66 2.69 -8.60
N MET A 52 -7.78 2.72 -7.26
CA MET A 52 -6.89 2.04 -6.33
C MET A 52 -6.87 0.53 -6.56
N MET A 53 -8.02 -0.11 -6.76
CA MET A 53 -8.06 -1.55 -7.04
C MET A 53 -7.30 -1.90 -8.32
N ILE A 54 -7.50 -1.13 -9.40
CA ILE A 54 -6.78 -1.36 -10.66
C ILE A 54 -5.26 -1.18 -10.46
N LEU A 55 -4.84 -0.06 -9.88
CA LEU A 55 -3.43 0.23 -9.64
C LEU A 55 -2.80 -0.84 -8.74
N TYR A 56 -3.51 -1.26 -7.70
CA TYR A 56 -3.02 -2.26 -6.77
C TYR A 56 -2.96 -3.66 -7.39
N MET A 57 -3.93 -4.03 -8.24
CA MET A 57 -3.85 -5.27 -9.03
C MET A 57 -2.64 -5.27 -9.98
N VAL A 58 -2.37 -4.14 -10.66
CA VAL A 58 -1.17 -4.00 -11.50
C VAL A 58 0.10 -4.13 -10.65
N TYR A 59 0.15 -3.48 -9.49
CA TYR A 59 1.27 -3.63 -8.56
C TYR A 59 1.51 -5.10 -8.16
N LEU A 60 0.47 -5.81 -7.71
CA LEU A 60 0.57 -7.22 -7.33
C LEU A 60 0.99 -8.10 -8.51
N ALA A 61 0.50 -7.82 -9.72
CA ALA A 61 0.93 -8.54 -10.93
C ALA A 61 2.42 -8.31 -11.24
N MET A 62 2.93 -7.10 -11.00
CA MET A 62 4.37 -6.82 -11.14
C MET A 62 5.20 -7.50 -10.04
N VAL A 63 4.69 -7.62 -8.82
CA VAL A 63 5.37 -8.42 -7.76
C VAL A 63 5.47 -9.89 -8.20
N VAL A 64 4.38 -10.48 -8.68
CA VAL A 64 4.39 -11.86 -9.21
C VAL A 64 5.35 -12.01 -10.37
N ALA A 65 5.38 -11.06 -11.31
CA ALA A 65 6.32 -11.09 -12.42
C ALA A 65 7.78 -10.99 -11.94
N GLY A 66 8.05 -10.16 -10.92
CA GLY A 66 9.36 -10.06 -10.28
C GLY A 66 9.80 -11.38 -9.65
N ASP A 67 8.92 -12.03 -8.88
CA ASP A 67 9.20 -13.34 -8.26
C ASP A 67 9.48 -14.42 -9.31
N MET A 68 8.73 -14.43 -10.42
CA MET A 68 8.94 -15.37 -11.52
C MET A 68 10.28 -15.13 -12.23
N LEU A 69 10.69 -13.87 -12.41
CA LEU A 69 12.00 -13.52 -12.96
C LEU A 69 13.12 -13.96 -12.01
N PHE A 70 12.94 -13.79 -10.70
CA PHE A 70 13.89 -14.27 -9.70
C PHE A 70 14.02 -15.80 -9.71
N LEU A 71 12.91 -16.54 -9.76
CA LEU A 71 12.91 -18.00 -9.90
C LEU A 71 13.55 -18.48 -11.21
N LYS A 72 13.39 -17.73 -12.31
CA LYS A 72 14.08 -18.03 -13.56
C LYS A 72 15.59 -17.82 -13.39
N GLN A 73 15.98 -16.71 -12.78
CA GLN A 73 17.38 -16.38 -12.52
C GLN A 73 18.05 -17.40 -11.60
N SER A 74 17.38 -17.84 -10.53
CA SER A 74 17.93 -18.87 -9.62
C SER A 74 18.20 -20.19 -10.33
N LYS A 75 17.32 -20.57 -11.28
CA LYS A 75 17.51 -21.77 -12.10
C LYS A 75 18.67 -21.63 -13.07
N LEU A 76 18.80 -20.48 -13.73
CA LEU A 76 19.93 -20.19 -14.61
C LEU A 76 21.26 -20.28 -13.86
N TYR A 77 21.32 -19.71 -12.65
CA TYR A 77 22.49 -19.78 -11.78
C TYR A 77 22.83 -21.22 -11.36
N ASN A 78 21.83 -22.03 -11.00
CA ASN A 78 22.08 -23.43 -10.64
C ASN A 78 22.44 -24.32 -11.86
N SER A 79 22.11 -23.91 -13.09
CA SER A 79 22.44 -24.63 -14.32
C SER A 79 23.84 -24.35 -14.88
N GLU A 80 24.67 -23.59 -14.15
CA GLU A 80 26.08 -23.24 -14.47
C GLU A 80 26.96 -24.43 -14.91
N MET A 81 26.57 -25.68 -14.63
CA MET A 81 27.37 -26.85 -15.01
C MET A 81 27.16 -27.38 -16.45
N GLU A 82 26.20 -26.86 -17.23
CA GLU A 82 25.84 -27.50 -18.52
C GLU A 82 25.75 -26.56 -19.74
N ILE A 83 25.94 -25.24 -19.62
CA ILE A 83 25.63 -24.28 -20.71
C ILE A 83 26.89 -23.60 -21.28
N ASP A 84 27.33 -24.04 -22.46
CA ASP A 84 28.34 -23.41 -23.34
C ASP A 84 27.78 -22.13 -24.05
N GLY A 85 27.30 -21.12 -23.31
CA GLY A 85 26.67 -19.93 -23.89
C GLY A 85 26.76 -18.64 -23.06
N ASP A 86 26.30 -17.52 -23.63
CA ASP A 86 26.17 -16.17 -23.02
C ASP A 86 25.15 -16.14 -21.86
N TRP A 87 25.41 -16.95 -20.84
CA TRP A 87 24.53 -17.11 -19.68
C TRP A 87 24.46 -15.81 -18.87
N TRP A 88 25.59 -15.10 -18.76
CA TRP A 88 25.70 -13.86 -18.01
C TRP A 88 24.89 -12.74 -18.68
N GLY A 89 24.94 -12.63 -20.02
CA GLY A 89 24.07 -11.74 -20.77
C GLY A 89 22.59 -12.06 -20.59
N GLU A 90 22.20 -13.32 -20.39
CA GLU A 90 20.82 -13.68 -20.03
C GLU A 90 20.44 -13.23 -18.60
N VAL A 91 21.32 -13.42 -17.62
CA VAL A 91 21.10 -12.97 -16.24
C VAL A 91 20.99 -11.45 -16.16
N LYS A 92 21.90 -10.72 -16.79
CA LYS A 92 21.88 -9.25 -16.91
C LYS A 92 20.57 -8.76 -17.52
N ARG A 93 20.14 -9.33 -18.65
CA ARG A 93 18.84 -9.02 -19.28
C ARG A 93 17.65 -9.36 -18.38
N SER A 94 17.74 -10.42 -17.56
CA SER A 94 16.70 -10.78 -16.60
C SER A 94 16.63 -9.77 -15.44
N MET A 95 17.77 -9.33 -14.91
CA MET A 95 17.86 -8.30 -13.87
C MET A 95 17.33 -6.95 -14.37
N GLU A 96 17.71 -6.52 -15.57
CA GLU A 96 17.19 -5.29 -16.19
C GLU A 96 15.67 -5.32 -16.35
N LYS A 97 15.11 -6.44 -16.83
CA LYS A 97 13.66 -6.65 -16.90
C LYS A 97 13.02 -6.62 -15.51
N GLY A 98 13.66 -7.24 -14.52
CA GLY A 98 13.23 -7.22 -13.12
C GLY A 98 13.13 -5.80 -12.58
N LEU A 99 14.14 -4.97 -12.82
CA LEU A 99 14.17 -3.57 -12.41
C LEU A 99 13.04 -2.75 -13.05
N ILE A 100 12.75 -2.95 -14.34
CA ILE A 100 11.64 -2.28 -15.03
C ILE A 100 10.29 -2.72 -14.43
N VAL A 101 10.08 -4.03 -14.27
CA VAL A 101 8.86 -4.61 -13.67
C VAL A 101 8.63 -4.04 -12.27
N GLN A 102 9.67 -4.05 -11.43
CA GLN A 102 9.60 -3.50 -10.07
C GLN A 102 9.32 -2.00 -10.07
N THR A 103 9.89 -1.24 -11.00
CA THR A 103 9.65 0.21 -11.13
C THR A 103 8.19 0.50 -11.45
N ILE A 104 7.61 -0.21 -12.43
CA ILE A 104 6.19 -0.07 -12.80
C ILE A 104 5.30 -0.40 -11.60
N GLY A 105 5.59 -1.53 -10.93
CA GLY A 105 4.89 -1.93 -9.73
C GLY A 105 4.96 -0.87 -8.63
N LEU A 106 6.15 -0.33 -8.38
CA LEU A 106 6.37 0.70 -7.37
C LEU A 106 5.56 1.95 -7.67
N VAL A 107 5.59 2.48 -8.90
CA VAL A 107 4.78 3.65 -9.29
C VAL A 107 3.29 3.43 -9.02
N CYS A 108 2.74 2.28 -9.41
CA CYS A 108 1.35 1.93 -9.12
C CYS A 108 1.08 1.88 -7.62
N SER A 109 1.98 1.28 -6.84
CA SER A 109 1.85 1.20 -5.38
C SER A 109 1.89 2.59 -4.71
N ILE A 110 2.75 3.50 -5.18
CA ILE A 110 2.88 4.86 -4.63
C ILE A 110 1.57 5.63 -4.83
N ILE A 111 1.03 5.59 -6.05
CA ILE A 111 -0.23 6.25 -6.37
C ILE A 111 -1.37 5.63 -5.54
N ALA A 112 -1.44 4.30 -5.46
CA ALA A 112 -2.46 3.62 -4.67
C ALA A 112 -2.38 4.00 -3.17
N ASN A 113 -1.19 4.01 -2.56
CA ASN A 113 -1.00 4.39 -1.16
C ASN A 113 -1.44 5.85 -0.90
N ALA A 114 -1.08 6.79 -1.79
CA ALA A 114 -1.49 8.19 -1.68
C ALA A 114 -3.01 8.35 -1.78
N LEU A 115 -3.64 7.66 -2.74
CA LEU A 115 -5.09 7.63 -2.90
C LEU A 115 -5.80 6.98 -1.70
N LEU A 116 -5.18 5.98 -1.07
CA LEU A 116 -5.77 5.31 0.10
C LEU A 116 -5.87 6.26 1.29
N LEU A 117 -4.78 6.96 1.60
CA LEU A 117 -4.77 7.96 2.67
C LEU A 117 -5.85 9.02 2.42
N PHE A 118 -5.91 9.54 1.20
CA PHE A 118 -6.92 10.52 0.82
C PHE A 118 -8.35 9.96 0.94
N SER A 119 -8.57 8.72 0.50
CA SER A 119 -9.87 8.05 0.54
C SER A 119 -10.35 7.81 1.97
N LEU A 120 -9.46 7.40 2.89
CA LEU A 120 -9.80 7.19 4.30
C LEU A 120 -10.22 8.51 4.97
N VAL A 121 -9.51 9.60 4.68
CA VAL A 121 -9.85 10.92 5.23
C VAL A 121 -11.16 11.45 4.64
N GLU A 122 -11.36 11.35 3.32
CA GLU A 122 -12.64 11.75 2.70
C GLU A 122 -13.81 10.87 3.15
N LEU A 123 -13.57 9.58 3.41
CA LEU A 123 -14.58 8.68 3.96
C LEU A 123 -15.00 9.12 5.37
N GLY A 124 -14.05 9.37 6.28
CA GLY A 124 -14.36 9.87 7.61
C GLY A 124 -15.03 11.25 7.58
N ASN A 125 -14.61 12.13 6.68
CA ASN A 125 -15.26 13.41 6.43
C ASN A 125 -16.72 13.21 5.96
N GLY A 126 -16.95 12.27 5.06
CA GLY A 126 -18.28 11.88 4.58
C GLY A 126 -19.16 11.38 5.72
N LEU A 127 -18.65 10.48 6.56
CA LEU A 127 -19.37 9.99 7.73
C LEU A 127 -19.71 11.13 8.70
N MET A 128 -18.78 12.03 8.99
CA MET A 128 -19.05 13.16 9.88
C MET A 128 -20.04 14.16 9.28
N PHE A 129 -20.02 14.35 7.96
CA PHE A 129 -21.01 15.16 7.25
C PHE A 129 -22.42 14.56 7.37
N MET A 130 -22.56 13.24 7.27
CA MET A 130 -23.86 12.57 7.44
C MET A 130 -24.47 12.78 8.83
N LEU A 131 -23.65 12.83 9.89
CA LEU A 131 -24.15 13.13 11.25
C LEU A 131 -24.55 14.59 11.43
N LYS A 132 -23.73 15.52 10.95
CA LYS A 132 -23.87 16.94 11.26
C LYS A 132 -24.66 17.73 10.22
N GLN A 133 -24.89 17.16 9.03
CA GLN A 133 -25.50 17.79 7.86
C GLN A 133 -24.81 19.08 7.39
N GLN A 134 -23.60 19.35 7.89
CA GLN A 134 -22.82 20.54 7.60
C GLN A 134 -21.34 20.18 7.51
N ARG A 135 -20.63 20.83 6.57
CA ARG A 135 -19.18 20.70 6.46
C ARG A 135 -18.49 21.59 7.48
N SER A 136 -17.78 21.01 8.43
CA SER A 136 -17.01 21.75 9.42
C SER A 136 -15.70 22.29 8.83
N LYS A 137 -15.17 23.38 9.41
CA LYS A 137 -13.83 23.90 9.06
C LYS A 137 -12.75 22.83 9.27
N SER A 138 -12.87 22.03 10.33
CA SER A 138 -11.96 20.91 10.63
C SER A 138 -11.89 19.88 9.51
N GLN A 139 -13.01 19.50 8.89
CA GLN A 139 -13.01 18.55 7.75
C GLN A 139 -12.24 19.09 6.54
N LYS A 140 -12.37 20.38 6.25
CA LYS A 140 -11.61 21.03 5.17
C LYS A 140 -10.11 21.01 5.47
N ILE A 141 -9.72 21.35 6.69
CA ILE A 141 -8.31 21.33 7.13
C ILE A 141 -7.74 19.90 7.00
N MET A 142 -8.47 18.88 7.48
CA MET A 142 -8.03 17.49 7.39
C MET A 142 -7.83 17.03 5.94
N ARG A 143 -8.72 17.43 5.02
CA ARG A 143 -8.57 17.11 3.60
C ARG A 143 -7.29 17.70 2.99
N TYR A 144 -7.02 18.98 3.22
CA TYR A 144 -5.81 19.62 2.70
C TYR A 144 -4.56 19.05 3.35
N PHE A 145 -4.60 18.79 4.66
CA PHE A 145 -3.50 18.14 5.36
C PHE A 145 -3.19 16.76 4.78
N ALA A 146 -4.21 15.92 4.57
CA ALA A 146 -4.04 14.61 3.96
C ALA A 146 -3.46 14.68 2.54
N LEU A 147 -3.92 15.65 1.73
CA LEU A 147 -3.39 15.88 0.38
C LEU A 147 -1.91 16.30 0.44
N SER A 148 -1.55 17.22 1.34
CA SER A 148 -0.17 17.69 1.51
C SER A 148 0.76 16.56 1.94
N VAL A 149 0.35 15.75 2.92
CA VAL A 149 1.17 14.63 3.37
C VAL A 149 1.28 13.55 2.29
N ALA A 150 0.18 13.23 1.60
CA ALA A 150 0.20 12.29 0.47
C ALA A 150 1.14 12.77 -0.65
N ALA A 151 1.17 14.08 -0.95
CA ALA A 151 2.09 14.66 -1.93
C ALA A 151 3.55 14.55 -1.50
N VAL A 152 3.87 14.82 -0.22
CA VAL A 152 5.23 14.64 0.30
C VAL A 152 5.67 13.19 0.23
N MET A 153 4.80 12.26 0.67
CA MET A 153 5.07 10.81 0.58
C MET A 153 5.26 10.34 -0.87
N PHE A 154 4.47 10.89 -1.80
CA PHE A 154 4.61 10.62 -3.23
C PHE A 154 5.97 11.07 -3.77
N ILE A 155 6.38 12.31 -3.46
CA ILE A 155 7.67 12.87 -3.91
C ILE A 155 8.85 12.06 -3.35
N LEU A 156 8.80 11.69 -2.06
CA LEU A 156 9.84 10.89 -1.42
C LEU A 156 10.05 9.56 -2.14
N GLN A 157 8.95 8.85 -2.44
CA GLN A 157 9.02 7.57 -3.13
C GLN A 157 9.41 7.71 -4.61
N LEU A 158 8.95 8.76 -5.28
CA LEU A 158 9.35 9.04 -6.66
C LEU A 158 10.87 9.28 -6.78
N ALA A 159 11.48 9.89 -5.76
CA ALA A 159 12.93 10.12 -5.71
C ALA A 159 13.74 8.82 -5.59
N ILE A 160 13.15 7.72 -5.12
CA ILE A 160 13.82 6.41 -5.02
C ILE A 160 14.02 5.78 -6.41
N ILE A 161 13.11 6.00 -7.35
CA ILE A 161 13.15 5.42 -8.69
C ILE A 161 14.47 5.71 -9.43
N PRO A 162 14.89 6.97 -9.63
CA PRO A 162 16.14 7.25 -10.33
C PRO A 162 17.36 6.72 -9.57
N LEU A 163 17.31 6.65 -8.23
CA LEU A 163 18.39 6.06 -7.44
C LEU A 163 18.48 4.55 -7.66
N MET A 164 17.35 3.83 -7.71
CA MET A 164 17.35 2.40 -8.06
C MET A 164 17.92 2.19 -9.47
N HIS A 165 17.50 2.97 -10.46
CA HIS A 165 18.05 2.86 -11.82
C HIS A 165 19.54 3.20 -11.91
N LYS A 166 20.05 4.08 -11.04
CA LYS A 166 21.47 4.41 -10.99
C LYS A 166 22.30 3.32 -10.31
N PHE A 167 21.89 2.87 -9.13
CA PHE A 167 22.75 2.07 -8.25
C PHE A 167 22.54 0.56 -8.37
N PHE A 168 21.34 0.09 -8.74
CA PHE A 168 21.08 -1.34 -8.88
C PHE A 168 21.96 -1.96 -9.98
N PRO A 169 22.19 -1.29 -11.13
CA PRO A 169 23.09 -1.82 -12.14
C PRO A 169 24.55 -2.02 -11.72
N ILE A 170 25.02 -1.26 -10.73
CA ILE A 170 26.38 -1.39 -10.22
C ILE A 170 26.64 -2.78 -9.64
N THR A 171 25.60 -3.49 -9.19
CA THR A 171 25.74 -4.87 -8.68
C THR A 171 26.21 -5.88 -9.73
N TRP A 172 26.06 -5.58 -11.03
CA TRP A 172 26.43 -6.48 -12.12
C TRP A 172 27.47 -5.90 -13.10
N ILE A 173 27.87 -4.63 -12.95
CA ILE A 173 28.96 -4.00 -13.74
C ILE A 173 30.30 -4.73 -13.59
N PRO A 174 30.73 -5.19 -12.39
CA PRO A 174 32.07 -5.78 -12.23
C PRO A 174 32.30 -7.04 -13.04
N PHE A 175 31.25 -7.73 -13.49
CA PHE A 175 31.32 -9.07 -14.05
C PHE A 175 31.39 -9.10 -15.60
N GLY A 176 31.80 -8.02 -16.27
CA GLY A 176 31.98 -8.02 -17.73
C GLY A 176 30.74 -8.47 -18.53
N ASP A 177 30.94 -8.83 -19.80
CA ASP A 177 29.94 -9.55 -20.60
C ASP A 177 30.14 -11.08 -20.54
N ASP A 178 31.33 -11.53 -20.11
CA ASP A 178 31.73 -12.94 -19.93
C ASP A 178 31.47 -13.48 -18.52
N GLY A 179 31.05 -12.64 -17.57
CA GLY A 179 30.85 -13.03 -16.18
C GLY A 179 32.12 -12.95 -15.32
N GLU A 180 33.26 -12.55 -15.91
CA GLU A 180 34.53 -12.42 -15.21
C GLU A 180 34.71 -11.01 -14.63
N LEU A 181 35.47 -10.90 -13.55
CA LEU A 181 35.78 -9.60 -12.96
C LEU A 181 36.63 -8.80 -13.96
N ASP A 182 36.12 -7.67 -14.45
CA ASP A 182 36.88 -6.81 -15.36
C ASP A 182 38.08 -6.19 -14.61
N ASP A 183 39.29 -6.54 -15.02
CA ASP A 183 40.55 -6.12 -14.39
C ASP A 183 40.73 -4.59 -14.40
N ASP A 184 40.06 -3.87 -15.30
CA ASP A 184 40.11 -2.41 -15.40
C ASP A 184 39.15 -1.70 -14.43
N VAL A 185 38.33 -2.44 -13.69
CA VAL A 185 37.30 -1.90 -12.79
C VAL A 185 37.80 -1.84 -11.35
N ASP A 186 37.90 -0.61 -10.81
CA ASP A 186 38.13 -0.39 -9.37
C ASP A 186 36.88 -0.79 -8.56
N ALA A 187 36.82 -2.08 -8.23
CA ALA A 187 35.72 -2.70 -7.51
C ALA A 187 35.45 -2.00 -6.16
N ASP A 188 36.49 -1.59 -5.43
CA ASP A 188 36.35 -0.91 -4.14
C ASP A 188 35.63 0.43 -4.30
N SER A 189 35.95 1.18 -5.35
CA SER A 189 35.26 2.44 -5.65
C SER A 189 33.78 2.22 -6.00
N LEU A 190 33.47 1.19 -6.80
CA LEU A 190 32.10 0.84 -7.17
C LEU A 190 31.29 0.34 -5.97
N PHE A 191 31.86 -0.53 -5.13
CA PHE A 191 31.23 -1.00 -3.91
C PHE A 191 30.93 0.16 -2.96
N ASN A 192 31.83 1.13 -2.83
CA ASN A 192 31.61 2.33 -2.03
C ASN A 192 30.49 3.22 -2.60
N GLU A 193 30.45 3.42 -3.92
CA GLU A 193 29.36 4.19 -4.56
C GLU A 193 28.01 3.48 -4.40
N MET A 194 27.97 2.17 -4.62
CA MET A 194 26.78 1.33 -4.44
C MET A 194 26.28 1.38 -3.00
N ASN A 195 27.16 1.18 -2.01
CA ASN A 195 26.79 1.23 -0.59
C ASN A 195 26.22 2.60 -0.19
N LYS A 196 26.82 3.69 -0.68
CA LYS A 196 26.30 5.04 -0.45
C LYS A 196 24.91 5.24 -1.08
N GLY A 197 24.71 4.70 -2.28
CA GLY A 197 23.43 4.72 -2.97
C GLY A 197 22.33 3.95 -2.22
N LEU A 198 22.62 2.69 -1.86
CA LEU A 198 21.72 1.83 -1.09
C LEU A 198 21.38 2.43 0.27
N TRP A 199 22.36 3.04 0.95
CA TRP A 199 22.13 3.76 2.20
C TRP A 199 21.17 4.94 2.02
N THR A 200 21.33 5.72 0.95
CA THR A 200 20.44 6.84 0.64
C THR A 200 19.01 6.35 0.36
N ILE A 201 18.87 5.27 -0.42
CA ILE A 201 17.58 4.62 -0.69
C ILE A 201 16.93 4.14 0.63
N SER A 202 17.70 3.49 1.50
CA SER A 202 17.24 3.02 2.82
C SER A 202 16.73 4.17 3.68
N GLN A 203 17.45 5.29 3.74
CA GLN A 203 17.03 6.48 4.49
C GLN A 203 15.73 7.11 3.96
N LEU A 204 15.56 7.21 2.64
CA LEU A 204 14.32 7.71 2.04
C LEU A 204 13.14 6.80 2.35
N ASN A 205 13.35 5.50 2.26
CA ASN A 205 12.37 4.47 2.57
C ASN A 205 11.96 4.50 4.06
N LEU A 206 12.91 4.61 4.97
CA LEU A 206 12.64 4.77 6.40
C LEU A 206 11.86 6.06 6.69
N THR A 207 12.24 7.17 6.05
CA THR A 207 11.53 8.45 6.18
C THR A 207 10.08 8.32 5.72
N TYR A 208 9.85 7.64 4.60
CA TYR A 208 8.50 7.34 4.12
C TYR A 208 7.70 6.51 5.14
N ASP A 209 8.28 5.46 5.71
CA ASP A 209 7.57 4.60 6.67
C ASP A 209 7.24 5.33 7.96
N VAL A 210 8.12 6.20 8.44
CA VAL A 210 7.85 7.06 9.61
C VAL A 210 6.65 7.97 9.32
N LEU A 211 6.61 8.62 8.15
CA LEU A 211 5.48 9.45 7.75
C LEU A 211 4.19 8.63 7.59
N ASN A 212 4.30 7.43 7.02
CA ASN A 212 3.17 6.50 6.86
C ASN A 212 2.63 6.04 8.21
N LEU A 213 3.50 5.76 9.19
CA LEU A 213 3.11 5.39 10.55
C LEU A 213 2.43 6.56 11.27
N VAL A 214 2.98 7.77 11.20
CA VAL A 214 2.40 8.97 11.80
C VAL A 214 1.01 9.26 11.22
N THR A 215 0.86 9.15 9.89
CA THR A 215 -0.45 9.32 9.25
C THR A 215 -1.42 8.21 9.60
N ALA A 216 -0.97 6.96 9.71
CA ALA A 216 -1.82 5.85 10.13
C ALA A 216 -2.34 6.04 11.56
N ILE A 217 -1.50 6.51 12.49
CA ILE A 217 -1.92 6.90 13.85
C ILE A 217 -2.97 8.02 13.79
N ALA A 218 -2.74 9.06 12.99
CA ALA A 218 -3.70 10.16 12.84
C ALA A 218 -5.05 9.68 12.28
N VAL A 219 -5.04 8.79 11.27
CA VAL A 219 -6.27 8.18 10.71
C VAL A 219 -6.97 7.30 11.74
N LEU A 220 -6.23 6.53 12.54
CA LEU A 220 -6.78 5.70 13.61
C LEU A 220 -7.46 6.54 14.72
N VAL A 221 -6.81 7.63 15.15
CA VAL A 221 -7.40 8.58 16.09
C VAL A 221 -8.67 9.19 15.50
N TYR A 222 -8.62 9.60 14.23
CA TYR A 222 -9.79 10.16 13.56
C TYR A 222 -10.94 9.16 13.46
N ALA A 223 -10.67 7.92 13.06
CA ALA A 223 -11.66 6.85 13.00
C ALA A 223 -12.28 6.55 14.37
N SER A 224 -11.49 6.63 15.44
CA SER A 224 -11.97 6.50 16.82
C SER A 224 -12.92 7.63 17.21
N VAL A 225 -12.62 8.88 16.83
CA VAL A 225 -13.52 10.03 17.04
C VAL A 225 -14.83 9.86 16.26
N VAL A 226 -14.76 9.41 14.99
CA VAL A 226 -15.94 9.12 14.19
C VAL A 226 -16.78 8.02 14.86
N MET A 227 -16.17 6.91 15.26
CA MET A 227 -16.86 5.81 15.94
C MET A 227 -17.54 6.28 17.24
N HIS A 228 -16.88 7.12 18.03
CA HIS A 228 -17.46 7.69 19.24
C HIS A 228 -18.70 8.56 18.93
N ALA A 229 -18.64 9.38 17.87
CA ALA A 229 -19.78 10.19 17.44
C ALA A 229 -20.98 9.34 16.99
N TYR A 230 -20.73 8.15 16.43
CA TYR A 230 -21.74 7.20 15.98
C TYR A 230 -22.27 6.25 17.07
N ARG A 231 -21.82 6.37 18.33
CA ARG A 231 -22.17 5.40 19.41
C ARG A 231 -23.67 5.22 19.64
N ASN A 232 -24.46 6.28 19.40
CA ASN A 232 -25.90 6.30 19.64
C ASN A 232 -26.75 6.08 18.36
N VAL A 233 -26.14 6.03 17.17
CA VAL A 233 -26.86 5.95 15.89
C VAL A 233 -26.78 4.52 15.34
N LYS A 234 -27.74 3.67 15.74
CA LYS A 234 -27.71 2.22 15.44
C LYS A 234 -27.72 1.89 13.95
N SER A 235 -28.44 2.67 13.14
CA SER A 235 -28.62 2.43 11.69
C SER A 235 -27.31 2.52 10.90
N THR A 236 -26.41 3.41 11.31
CA THR A 236 -25.18 3.76 10.57
C THR A 236 -23.89 3.35 11.29
N ARG A 237 -23.99 2.84 12.52
CA ARG A 237 -22.85 2.35 13.32
C ARG A 237 -21.98 1.33 12.57
N GLY A 238 -22.57 0.47 11.74
CA GLY A 238 -21.82 -0.52 10.96
C GLY A 238 -20.77 0.10 10.02
N CYS A 239 -21.01 1.31 9.51
CA CYS A 239 -20.08 2.00 8.62
C CYS A 239 -18.93 2.64 9.39
N ALA A 240 -19.20 3.19 10.58
CA ALA A 240 -18.16 3.66 11.47
C ALA A 240 -17.26 2.50 11.96
N ILE A 241 -17.84 1.32 12.21
CA ILE A 241 -17.07 0.10 12.53
C ILE A 241 -16.18 -0.28 11.35
N ALA A 242 -16.71 -0.36 10.13
CA ALA A 242 -15.92 -0.68 8.95
C ALA A 242 -14.78 0.33 8.72
N PHE A 243 -15.04 1.62 8.94
CA PHE A 243 -14.01 2.66 8.86
C PHE A 243 -12.91 2.47 9.92
N LEU A 244 -13.29 2.19 11.17
CA LEU A 244 -12.34 1.88 12.23
C LEU A 244 -11.54 0.62 11.92
N THR A 245 -12.16 -0.43 11.40
CA THR A 245 -11.46 -1.64 10.97
C THR A 245 -10.43 -1.31 9.90
N MET A 246 -10.77 -0.55 8.86
CA MET A 246 -9.79 -0.11 7.85
C MET A 246 -8.65 0.71 8.46
N ALA A 247 -8.93 1.57 9.44
CA ALA A 247 -7.91 2.36 10.12
C ALA A 247 -6.94 1.47 10.93
N ILE A 248 -7.46 0.44 11.61
CA ILE A 248 -6.66 -0.55 12.34
C ILE A 248 -5.78 -1.33 11.36
N LEU A 249 -6.35 -1.85 10.27
CA LEU A 249 -5.58 -2.60 9.26
C LEU A 249 -4.48 -1.72 8.63
N PHE A 250 -4.79 -0.45 8.35
CA PHE A 250 -3.82 0.51 7.81
C PHE A 250 -2.69 0.78 8.81
N PHE A 251 -3.02 0.94 10.09
CA PHE A 251 -2.04 1.08 11.16
C PHE A 251 -1.17 -0.18 11.32
N THR A 252 -1.77 -1.38 11.37
CA THR A 252 -1.02 -2.64 11.47
C THR A 252 -0.03 -2.80 10.30
N ARG A 253 -0.47 -2.48 9.08
CA ARG A 253 0.41 -2.49 7.90
C ARG A 253 1.55 -1.48 8.03
N ALA A 254 1.26 -0.23 8.41
CA ALA A 254 2.29 0.79 8.57
C ALA A 254 3.29 0.44 9.67
N MET A 255 2.82 -0.16 10.77
CA MET A 255 3.65 -0.65 11.85
C MET A 255 4.56 -1.79 11.40
N TRP A 256 4.05 -2.75 10.63
CA TRP A 256 4.85 -3.82 10.04
C TRP A 256 5.97 -3.26 9.16
N LEU A 257 5.65 -2.37 8.21
CA LEU A 257 6.66 -1.79 7.31
C LEU A 257 7.74 -1.03 8.08
N PHE A 258 7.36 -0.26 9.10
CA PHE A 258 8.30 0.46 9.96
C PHE A 258 9.20 -0.50 10.75
N VAL A 259 8.62 -1.50 11.44
CA VAL A 259 9.39 -2.48 12.21
C VAL A 259 10.33 -3.25 11.30
N TYR A 260 9.84 -3.70 10.14
CA TYR A 260 10.66 -4.40 9.16
C TYR A 260 11.88 -3.56 8.75
N ARG A 261 11.67 -2.29 8.39
CA ARG A 261 12.75 -1.41 7.96
C ARG A 261 13.77 -1.13 9.08
N VAL A 262 13.29 -0.85 10.29
CA VAL A 262 14.16 -0.53 11.44
C VAL A 262 14.96 -1.76 11.89
N THR A 263 14.30 -2.91 12.04
CA THR A 263 14.94 -4.11 12.59
C THR A 263 15.88 -4.76 11.58
N PHE A 264 15.48 -4.88 10.32
CA PHE A 264 16.21 -5.69 9.33
C PHE A 264 17.08 -4.88 8.38
N HIS A 265 16.83 -3.58 8.23
CA HIS A 265 17.54 -2.75 7.25
C HIS A 265 18.45 -1.68 7.86
N TYR A 266 18.22 -1.30 9.13
CA TYR A 266 19.03 -0.27 9.81
C TYR A 266 20.02 -0.85 10.83
N HIS A 267 19.75 -2.04 11.39
CA HIS A 267 20.67 -2.72 12.30
C HIS A 267 21.61 -3.67 11.54
N THR A 268 22.89 -3.30 11.48
CA THR A 268 23.87 -3.81 10.52
C THR A 268 24.45 -5.21 10.78
N SER A 269 24.06 -6.01 11.80
CA SER A 269 24.88 -7.22 12.09
C SER A 269 24.30 -8.45 12.80
N TYR A 270 23.05 -8.52 13.30
CA TYR A 270 22.69 -9.68 14.16
C TYR A 270 21.34 -10.37 13.94
N TYR A 271 20.37 -9.73 13.27
CA TYR A 271 19.06 -10.33 13.07
C TYR A 271 18.70 -10.26 11.60
N ILE A 272 19.19 -11.23 10.82
CA ILE A 272 18.68 -11.46 9.47
C ILE A 272 17.40 -12.28 9.65
N LEU A 273 16.24 -11.71 9.32
CA LEU A 273 15.02 -12.50 9.23
C LEU A 273 15.26 -13.56 8.15
N PRO A 274 14.99 -14.85 8.41
CA PRO A 274 15.00 -15.84 7.34
C PRO A 274 14.08 -15.34 6.22
N ILE A 275 14.55 -15.36 4.97
CA ILE A 275 13.82 -14.78 3.84
C ILE A 275 12.42 -15.40 3.70
N GLU A 276 12.23 -16.63 4.17
CA GLU A 276 10.95 -17.32 4.13
C GLU A 276 9.95 -16.70 5.09
N ALA A 277 10.40 -16.33 6.28
CA ALA A 277 9.59 -15.59 7.24
C ALA A 277 9.30 -14.18 6.72
N GLU A 278 10.27 -13.54 6.07
CA GLU A 278 10.09 -12.24 5.42
C GLU A 278 9.00 -12.29 4.34
N LEU A 279 9.13 -13.20 3.37
CA LEU A 279 8.18 -13.37 2.28
C LEU A 279 6.77 -13.63 2.81
N MET A 280 6.63 -14.55 3.77
CA MET A 280 5.30 -14.89 4.30
C MET A 280 4.71 -13.76 5.15
N LEU A 281 5.49 -13.09 5.99
CA LEU A 281 5.00 -11.98 6.79
C LEU A 281 4.62 -10.79 5.92
N ASP A 282 5.38 -10.47 4.88
CA ASP A 282 5.05 -9.39 3.95
C ASP A 282 3.76 -9.69 3.19
N VAL A 283 3.54 -10.95 2.79
CA VAL A 283 2.27 -11.37 2.19
C VAL A 283 1.08 -11.04 3.08
N PHE A 284 1.11 -11.44 4.35
CA PHE A 284 -0.03 -11.23 5.22
C PHE A 284 -0.16 -9.79 5.71
N LEU A 285 0.94 -9.19 6.16
CA LEU A 285 0.95 -7.90 6.85
C LEU A 285 1.02 -6.69 5.91
N ASN A 286 1.44 -6.88 4.65
CA ASN A 286 1.44 -5.84 3.63
C ASN A 286 0.37 -6.10 2.56
N TYR A 287 0.47 -7.22 1.82
CA TYR A 287 -0.39 -7.43 0.65
C TYR A 287 -1.85 -7.73 1.01
N TRP A 288 -2.07 -8.68 1.93
CA TRP A 288 -3.41 -9.07 2.34
C TRP A 288 -4.09 -8.02 3.21
N LEU A 289 -3.37 -7.30 4.07
CA LEU A 289 -3.96 -6.18 4.81
C LEU A 289 -4.44 -5.08 3.87
N TYR A 290 -3.65 -4.70 2.87
CA TYR A 290 -4.09 -3.71 1.88
C TYR A 290 -5.29 -4.21 1.06
N THR A 291 -5.26 -5.48 0.64
CA THR A 291 -6.38 -6.14 -0.03
C THR A 291 -7.65 -6.10 0.82
N ALA A 292 -7.55 -6.43 2.10
CA ALA A 292 -8.68 -6.39 3.03
C ALA A 292 -9.23 -4.97 3.24
N ILE A 293 -8.38 -3.95 3.25
CA ILE A 293 -8.80 -2.54 3.28
C ILE A 293 -9.61 -2.21 2.03
N LEU A 294 -9.11 -2.53 0.83
CA LEU A 294 -9.81 -2.28 -0.43
C LEU A 294 -11.15 -3.03 -0.52
N LEU A 295 -11.18 -4.30 -0.12
CA LEU A 295 -12.41 -5.10 -0.07
C LEU A 295 -13.42 -4.51 0.92
N THR A 296 -12.96 -4.05 2.10
CA THR A 296 -13.85 -3.39 3.08
C THR A 296 -14.41 -2.09 2.50
N LEU A 297 -13.58 -1.28 1.83
CA LEU A 297 -14.00 -0.07 1.15
C LEU A 297 -15.03 -0.37 0.04
N PHE A 298 -14.82 -1.45 -0.71
CA PHE A 298 -15.76 -1.96 -1.71
C PHE A 298 -17.10 -2.36 -1.11
N PHE A 299 -17.10 -3.19 -0.07
CA PHE A 299 -18.33 -3.62 0.60
C PHE A 299 -19.10 -2.44 1.20
N LEU A 300 -18.38 -1.43 1.69
CA LEU A 300 -18.97 -0.19 2.16
C LEU A 300 -19.63 0.60 1.01
N ALA A 301 -19.03 0.60 -0.18
CA ALA A 301 -19.58 1.19 -1.39
C ALA A 301 -20.86 0.50 -1.87
N LEU A 302 -20.90 -0.83 -1.78
CA LEU A 302 -22.04 -1.64 -2.20
C LEU A 302 -23.29 -1.46 -1.34
N LYS A 303 -23.17 -0.93 -0.11
CA LYS A 303 -24.28 -0.83 0.82
C LYS A 303 -25.30 0.21 0.32
N LYS A 304 -26.41 -0.30 -0.25
CA LYS A 304 -27.40 0.38 -1.09
C LYS A 304 -28.13 1.58 -0.43
N GLN A 305 -28.69 2.44 -1.30
CA GLN A 305 -29.49 3.69 -1.15
C GLN A 305 -30.67 3.72 -0.16
N GLY A 306 -30.74 2.86 0.85
CA GLY A 306 -31.88 2.75 1.76
C GLY A 306 -31.67 3.18 3.21
N GLY A 307 -30.47 3.59 3.64
CA GLY A 307 -30.30 3.97 5.05
C GLY A 307 -28.91 4.28 5.59
N ILE A 308 -27.93 4.63 4.75
CA ILE A 308 -26.56 4.91 5.22
C ILE A 308 -26.01 6.22 4.67
N TRP A 309 -26.15 6.40 3.37
CA TRP A 309 -25.73 7.61 2.66
C TRP A 309 -26.89 8.55 2.37
N THR A 310 -28.12 8.09 2.62
CA THR A 310 -29.32 8.93 2.64
C THR A 310 -29.34 9.72 3.94
N THR A 311 -29.48 11.04 3.82
CA THR A 311 -29.82 11.94 4.92
C THR A 311 -30.86 11.28 5.82
N GLU A 312 -30.64 11.23 7.13
CA GLU A 312 -31.69 10.75 8.06
C GLU A 312 -32.96 11.55 7.79
N GLN A 313 -33.98 10.87 7.29
CA GLN A 313 -35.26 11.51 7.03
C GLN A 313 -35.90 11.85 8.38
N PRO A 314 -36.69 12.94 8.49
CA PRO A 314 -37.24 13.40 9.77
C PRO A 314 -37.98 12.33 10.58
N TRP A 315 -38.60 11.36 9.91
CA TRP A 315 -39.31 10.24 10.54
C TRP A 315 -38.41 9.09 11.04
N MET A 316 -37.14 9.03 10.63
CA MET A 316 -36.16 8.05 11.12
C MET A 316 -35.54 8.45 12.46
N ARG A 317 -35.69 9.72 12.87
CA ARG A 317 -35.31 10.18 14.21
C ARG A 317 -36.29 9.58 15.22
N THR A 318 -35.92 8.46 15.82
CA THR A 318 -36.59 7.99 17.04
C THR A 318 -36.59 9.14 18.05
N LYS A 319 -37.78 9.53 18.52
CA LYS A 319 -38.11 10.69 19.39
C LYS A 319 -37.29 10.87 20.69
N LYS A 320 -36.22 10.10 20.94
CA LYS A 320 -35.58 9.97 22.26
C LYS A 320 -34.17 10.52 22.41
N SER A 321 -33.57 11.18 21.41
CA SER A 321 -32.21 11.73 21.62
C SER A 321 -31.98 13.04 20.89
N LEU A 322 -32.43 14.12 21.51
CA LEU A 322 -31.66 15.32 21.83
C LEU A 322 -32.62 16.26 22.57
N PRO A 323 -32.27 16.81 23.75
CA PRO A 323 -32.98 17.97 24.26
C PRO A 323 -32.89 19.06 23.19
N SER A 324 -34.04 19.58 22.77
CA SER A 324 -34.12 20.73 21.90
C SER A 324 -33.27 21.83 22.51
N VAL A 325 -32.27 22.30 21.76
CA VAL A 325 -31.67 23.63 21.99
C VAL A 325 -32.64 24.66 21.41
N GLU A 326 -33.87 24.61 21.90
CA GLU A 326 -34.89 25.64 21.93
C GLU A 326 -35.14 25.70 23.43
N GLU A 327 -34.80 26.74 24.18
CA GLU A 327 -35.23 28.11 23.97
C GLU A 327 -34.55 28.91 25.09
N ASN A 328 -33.44 29.58 24.80
CA ASN A 328 -32.86 30.59 25.70
C ASN A 328 -32.36 31.76 24.86
N ARG A 329 -33.25 32.26 24.00
CA ARG A 329 -33.21 33.60 23.43
C ARG A 329 -34.36 34.41 24.04
N SER A 330 -34.25 34.65 25.33
CA SER A 330 -34.86 35.81 25.95
C SER A 330 -33.73 36.55 26.68
N TRP A 331 -33.72 37.88 26.52
CA TRP A 331 -32.75 38.89 26.94
C TRP A 331 -31.76 39.33 25.85
#